data_AF-A0A7X4B5E2-F1
#
_entry.id   AF-A0A7X4B5E2-F1
#
_cell.length_a   1.000
_cell.length_b   1.000
_cell.length_c   1.000
_cell.angle_alpha   90.00
_cell.angle_beta   90.00
_cell.angle_gamma   90.00
#
_symmetry.space_group_name_H-M   'P 1'
#
loop_
_entity.id
_entity.type
_entity.pdbx_description
1 polymer ?
#
loop_
_entity_poly.entity_id
_entity_poly.type
_entity_poly.pdbx_seq_one_letter_code
_entity_poly.pdbx_strand_id
1 'polypeptide(L)'
;MFYPVHLNLQNRKCLVVGGGTVAERKVVAMLISGGVVTVISPDSTELLDFLADNGTIRLIRREYRSRDTVGYFLVCAATNTTSINTSVYQTAHIKNRIALVNVVDVIPQCTFAAASVVTDGEIVISISTSGKSPATSRRIREYLEEKLNVASLYTLGYDYEHGQEKPVPIENQRLPYPVYLLLQNRNCVVINSENTTEIEQRIQLLQRCGAHVKCQNTNSVNLEELEDAFLVISEDHTTIDPIKKNIGSYIYECLDRPAAGTHITPKLVIDDNLIISISARTPKGLKTAERLHKSLVHQFENRGYGKFIDFLGTLRPKVLKTFSTSKERADYFENLIDCEGIDRSSTNTISVSVDNQTDKTDTCCLRLKQTDCNAECLFNWVLQGKLNKASELSERLLT
;
A
#
# COMPACT_ATOMS: atom_id res chain seq x y z
N MET A 1 8.73 -6.58 -7.57
CA MET A 1 7.33 -6.13 -7.66
C MET A 1 6.55 -6.75 -6.51
N PHE A 2 5.58 -6.04 -5.94
CA PHE A 2 4.69 -6.60 -4.91
C PHE A 2 3.32 -6.96 -5.52
N TYR A 3 2.62 -7.95 -4.95
CA TYR A 3 1.33 -8.40 -5.47
C TYR A 3 0.17 -7.62 -4.84
N PRO A 4 -0.59 -6.80 -5.59
CA PRO A 4 -1.65 -5.95 -5.04
C PRO A 4 -2.89 -6.78 -4.66
N VAL A 5 -3.38 -6.61 -3.43
CA VAL A 5 -4.63 -7.23 -2.99
C VAL A 5 -5.47 -6.27 -2.17
N HIS A 6 -6.78 -6.45 -2.24
CA HIS A 6 -7.76 -5.75 -1.43
C HIS A 6 -8.31 -6.76 -0.42
N LEU A 7 -7.81 -6.69 0.82
CA LEU A 7 -8.20 -7.62 1.88
C LEU A 7 -9.62 -7.31 2.36
N ASN A 8 -10.38 -8.37 2.63
CA ASN A 8 -11.66 -8.30 3.31
C ASN A 8 -11.44 -8.40 4.84
N LEU A 9 -11.46 -7.25 5.52
CA LEU A 9 -11.31 -7.18 6.98
C LEU A 9 -12.63 -7.25 7.74
N GLN A 10 -13.78 -7.37 7.07
CA GLN A 10 -15.07 -7.36 7.75
C GLN A 10 -15.13 -8.44 8.83
N ASN A 11 -15.29 -7.99 10.09
CA ASN A 11 -15.33 -8.83 11.29
C ASN A 11 -14.06 -9.67 11.54
N ARG A 12 -12.93 -9.33 10.91
CA ARG A 12 -11.64 -10.02 11.13
C ARG A 12 -10.88 -9.39 12.28
N LYS A 13 -10.29 -10.22 13.15
CA LYS A 13 -9.46 -9.75 14.27
C LYS A 13 -8.13 -9.19 13.76
N CYS A 14 -7.84 -7.95 14.09
CA CYS A 14 -6.60 -7.27 13.74
C CYS A 14 -5.85 -6.82 15.01
N LEU A 15 -4.55 -7.04 15.08
CA LEU A 15 -3.70 -6.62 16.19
C LEU A 15 -2.73 -5.53 15.73
N VAL A 16 -2.62 -4.47 16.52
CA VAL A 16 -1.56 -3.46 16.38
C VAL A 16 -0.77 -3.40 17.70
N VAL A 17 0.54 -3.61 17.63
CA VAL A 17 1.46 -3.47 18.77
C VAL A 17 2.16 -2.13 18.66
N GLY A 18 1.98 -1.26 19.67
CA GLY A 18 2.35 0.15 19.66
C GLY A 18 1.12 1.07 19.61
N GLY A 19 1.25 2.27 20.16
CA GLY A 19 0.16 3.24 20.29
C GLY A 19 0.52 4.65 19.81
N GLY A 20 1.61 4.82 19.05
CA GLY A 20 1.97 6.10 18.45
C GLY A 20 1.19 6.40 17.16
N THR A 21 1.50 7.52 16.51
CA THR A 21 0.82 7.99 15.28
C THR A 21 0.86 6.99 14.12
N VAL A 22 1.93 6.20 14.00
CA VAL A 22 2.00 5.13 12.97
C VAL A 22 1.02 3.99 13.27
N ALA A 23 0.86 3.63 14.54
CA ALA A 23 -0.10 2.64 14.97
C ALA A 23 -1.53 3.16 14.77
N GLU A 24 -1.79 4.41 15.16
CA GLU A 24 -3.08 5.10 14.98
C GLU A 24 -3.55 5.05 13.52
N ARG A 25 -2.71 5.46 12.56
CA ARG A 25 -3.06 5.39 11.13
C ARG A 25 -3.45 3.99 10.66
N LYS A 26 -2.80 2.96 11.19
CA LYS A 26 -3.14 1.55 10.89
C LYS A 26 -4.48 1.16 11.50
N VAL A 27 -4.74 1.56 12.75
CA VAL A 27 -6.01 1.34 13.44
C VAL A 27 -7.16 1.98 12.65
N VAL A 28 -7.03 3.26 12.28
CA VAL A 28 -8.02 4.01 11.47
C VAL A 28 -8.34 3.25 10.18
N ALA A 29 -7.31 2.90 9.40
CA ALA A 29 -7.51 2.19 8.13
C ALA A 29 -8.16 0.81 8.32
N MET A 30 -7.83 0.07 9.38
CA MET A 30 -8.46 -1.22 9.67
C MET A 30 -9.92 -1.07 10.08
N LEU A 31 -10.26 -0.06 10.91
CA LEU A 31 -11.62 0.22 11.36
C LEU A 31 -12.55 0.58 10.20
N ILE A 32 -12.10 1.47 9.30
CA ILE A 32 -12.85 1.86 8.10
C ILE A 32 -13.12 0.64 7.20
N SER A 33 -12.19 -0.32 7.18
CA SER A 33 -12.34 -1.60 6.48
C SER A 33 -13.09 -2.68 7.25
N GLY A 34 -13.61 -2.38 8.45
CA GLY A 34 -14.43 -3.25 9.28
C GLY A 34 -13.67 -4.30 10.10
N GLY A 35 -12.37 -4.08 10.31
CA GLY A 35 -11.55 -4.89 11.20
C GLY A 35 -11.93 -4.71 12.67
N VAL A 36 -11.88 -5.79 13.43
CA VAL A 36 -12.04 -5.80 14.89
C VAL A 36 -10.66 -5.60 15.51
N VAL A 37 -10.35 -4.37 15.90
CA VAL A 37 -8.98 -3.97 16.24
C VAL A 37 -8.70 -4.09 17.74
N THR A 38 -7.57 -4.73 18.06
CA THR A 38 -6.92 -4.67 19.37
C THR A 38 -5.61 -3.91 19.25
N VAL A 39 -5.36 -3.01 20.20
CA VAL A 39 -4.09 -2.30 20.36
C VAL A 39 -3.43 -2.74 21.66
N ILE A 40 -2.12 -3.03 21.61
CA ILE A 40 -1.32 -3.33 22.80
C ILE A 40 -0.18 -2.31 22.86
N SER A 41 -0.20 -1.47 23.88
CA SER A 41 0.81 -0.43 24.09
C SER A 41 0.74 0.10 25.52
N PRO A 42 1.86 0.45 26.19
CA PRO A 42 1.85 1.16 27.45
C PRO A 42 1.18 2.54 27.33
N ASP A 43 1.55 3.28 26.28
CA ASP A 43 1.08 4.62 25.95
C ASP A 43 0.34 4.64 24.61
N SER A 44 -0.55 5.59 24.41
CA SER A 44 -1.40 5.73 23.23
C SER A 44 -1.64 7.20 22.89
N THR A 45 -1.97 7.47 21.63
CA THR A 45 -2.45 8.78 21.20
C THR A 45 -3.86 9.06 21.72
N GLU A 46 -4.24 10.34 21.70
CA GLU A 46 -5.55 10.82 22.15
C GLU A 46 -6.70 10.15 21.38
N LEU A 47 -6.58 9.99 20.06
CA LEU A 47 -7.59 9.28 19.27
C LEU A 47 -7.71 7.81 19.66
N LEU A 48 -6.61 7.11 19.94
CA LEU A 48 -6.69 5.70 20.36
C LEU A 48 -7.37 5.56 21.73
N ASP A 49 -7.14 6.50 22.65
CA ASP A 49 -7.80 6.55 23.94
C ASP A 49 -9.31 6.80 23.76
N PHE A 50 -9.67 7.82 22.98
CA PHE A 50 -11.04 8.13 22.64
C PHE A 50 -11.79 6.95 21.99
N LEU A 51 -11.16 6.25 21.05
CA LEU A 51 -11.75 5.07 20.39
C LEU A 51 -11.90 3.90 21.36
N ALA A 52 -11.01 3.76 22.34
CA ALA A 52 -11.10 2.71 23.36
C ALA A 52 -12.23 3.01 24.36
N ASP A 53 -12.34 4.26 24.80
CA ASP A 53 -13.39 4.71 25.74
C ASP A 53 -14.79 4.57 25.13
N ASN A 54 -14.91 4.79 23.83
CA ASN A 54 -16.16 4.56 23.07
C ASN A 54 -16.41 3.08 22.73
N GLY A 55 -15.49 2.17 23.07
CA GLY A 55 -15.61 0.74 22.78
C GLY A 55 -15.39 0.35 21.30
N THR A 56 -14.93 1.27 20.46
CA THR A 56 -14.62 1.04 19.04
C THR A 56 -13.41 0.14 18.86
N ILE A 57 -12.42 0.24 19.74
CA ILE A 57 -11.25 -0.65 19.78
C ILE A 57 -11.06 -1.26 21.17
N ARG A 58 -10.32 -2.37 21.23
CA ARG A 58 -9.80 -2.88 22.50
C ARG A 58 -8.36 -2.39 22.71
N LEU A 59 -8.16 -1.46 23.63
CA LEU A 59 -6.82 -1.04 24.06
C LEU A 59 -6.37 -1.80 25.30
N ILE A 60 -5.19 -2.43 25.23
CA ILE A 60 -4.58 -3.14 26.35
C ILE A 60 -3.32 -2.39 26.78
N ARG A 61 -3.42 -1.64 27.89
CA ARG A 61 -2.35 -0.80 28.43
C ARG A 61 -1.24 -1.59 29.11
N ARG A 62 -0.31 -2.11 28.32
CA ARG A 62 0.92 -2.81 28.77
C ARG A 62 1.86 -3.09 27.59
N GLU A 63 3.05 -3.57 27.92
CA GLU A 63 3.97 -4.14 26.94
C GLU A 63 3.44 -5.44 26.30
N TYR A 64 3.96 -5.70 25.09
CA TYR A 64 3.71 -6.91 24.30
C TYR A 64 4.22 -8.18 25.00
N ARG A 65 3.48 -9.28 24.82
CA ARG A 65 3.84 -10.63 25.28
C ARG A 65 3.67 -11.63 24.15
N SER A 66 4.49 -12.68 24.14
CA SER A 66 4.51 -13.69 23.07
C SER A 66 3.19 -14.45 22.86
N ARG A 67 2.24 -14.44 23.79
CA ARG A 67 0.92 -15.07 23.57
C ARG A 67 -0.11 -14.14 22.91
N ASP A 68 0.22 -12.87 22.72
CA ASP A 68 -0.74 -11.86 22.29
C ASP A 68 -1.16 -11.97 20.82
N THR A 69 -0.38 -12.66 19.99
CA THR A 69 -0.66 -12.76 18.54
C THR A 69 -1.58 -13.91 18.17
N VAL A 70 -2.00 -14.75 19.12
CA VAL A 70 -2.81 -15.95 18.83
C VAL A 70 -4.20 -15.58 18.31
N GLY A 71 -4.58 -16.17 17.17
CA GLY A 71 -5.94 -16.08 16.62
C GLY A 71 -6.28 -14.76 15.91
N TYR A 72 -5.29 -13.95 15.58
CA TYR A 72 -5.47 -12.75 14.75
C TYR A 72 -5.32 -13.09 13.27
N PHE A 73 -6.11 -12.41 12.44
CA PHE A 73 -6.03 -12.51 10.98
C PHE A 73 -4.88 -11.68 10.42
N LEU A 74 -4.63 -10.50 11.03
CA LEU A 74 -3.61 -9.56 10.61
C LEU A 74 -2.93 -8.97 11.85
N VAL A 75 -1.59 -8.88 11.83
CA VAL A 75 -0.78 -8.30 12.90
C VAL A 75 0.15 -7.21 12.36
N CYS A 76 0.16 -6.05 13.00
CA CYS A 76 1.10 -4.97 12.75
C CYS A 76 1.96 -4.68 13.98
N ALA A 77 3.28 -4.57 13.81
CA ALA A 77 4.19 -4.06 14.82
C ALA A 77 4.67 -2.65 14.44
N ALA A 78 4.35 -1.67 15.28
CA ALA A 78 4.60 -0.25 15.05
C ALA A 78 5.11 0.43 16.33
N THR A 79 6.02 -0.23 17.05
CA THR A 79 6.70 0.35 18.21
C THR A 79 8.00 1.04 17.80
N ASN A 80 8.52 1.91 18.66
CA ASN A 80 9.86 2.50 18.51
C ASN A 80 11.00 1.53 18.87
N THR A 81 10.68 0.28 19.25
CA THR A 81 11.65 -0.69 19.75
C THR A 81 11.77 -1.87 18.78
N THR A 82 12.86 -1.90 18.00
CA THR A 82 13.11 -2.91 16.97
C THR A 82 13.09 -4.35 17.51
N SER A 83 13.56 -4.58 18.74
CA SER A 83 13.54 -5.92 19.36
C SER A 83 12.11 -6.41 19.64
N ILE A 84 11.21 -5.54 20.11
CA ILE A 84 9.79 -5.84 20.28
C ILE A 84 9.17 -6.15 18.93
N ASN A 85 9.39 -5.28 17.94
CA ASN A 85 8.88 -5.46 16.58
C ASN A 85 9.31 -6.82 15.96
N THR A 86 10.58 -7.20 16.15
CA THR A 86 11.10 -8.50 15.71
C THR A 86 10.43 -9.66 16.45
N SER A 87 10.23 -9.54 17.77
CA SER A 87 9.55 -10.57 18.58
C SER A 87 8.09 -10.78 18.15
N VAL A 88 7.39 -9.70 17.79
CA VAL A 88 6.03 -9.76 17.23
C VAL A 88 6.03 -10.56 15.92
N TYR A 89 6.97 -10.27 15.00
CA TYR A 89 7.08 -11.02 13.75
C TYR A 89 7.37 -12.51 13.96
N GLN A 90 8.37 -12.84 14.79
CA GLN A 90 8.74 -14.22 15.09
C GLN A 90 7.55 -14.99 15.66
N THR A 91 6.79 -14.37 16.56
CA THR A 91 5.66 -15.06 17.17
C THR A 91 4.46 -15.14 16.23
N ALA A 92 4.08 -14.05 15.55
CA ALA A 92 2.92 -14.02 14.67
C ALA A 92 3.13 -14.87 13.42
N HIS A 93 4.21 -14.62 12.66
CA HIS A 93 4.42 -15.25 11.37
C HIS A 93 5.03 -16.66 11.51
N ILE A 94 6.13 -16.80 12.26
CA ILE A 94 6.88 -18.06 12.31
C ILE A 94 6.19 -19.08 13.21
N LYS A 95 5.82 -18.68 14.43
CA LYS A 95 5.23 -19.60 15.41
C LYS A 95 3.73 -19.84 15.19
N ASN A 96 2.97 -18.77 15.00
CA ASN A 96 1.50 -18.84 14.90
C ASN A 96 1.00 -18.91 13.45
N ARG A 97 1.90 -18.92 12.46
CA ARG A 97 1.60 -19.05 11.02
C ARG A 97 0.58 -18.03 10.50
N ILE A 98 0.58 -16.81 11.04
CA ILE A 98 -0.26 -15.73 10.53
C ILE A 98 0.29 -15.25 9.18
N ALA A 99 -0.51 -15.35 8.12
CA ALA A 99 -0.12 -14.91 6.77
C ALA A 99 0.18 -13.41 6.70
N LEU A 100 -0.59 -12.58 7.40
CA LEU A 100 -0.57 -11.13 7.26
C LEU A 100 0.13 -10.46 8.44
N VAL A 101 1.42 -10.17 8.29
CA VAL A 101 2.25 -9.49 9.27
C VAL A 101 2.98 -8.31 8.62
N ASN A 102 2.90 -7.14 9.25
CA ASN A 102 3.65 -5.96 8.83
C ASN A 102 4.44 -5.38 10.01
N VAL A 103 5.75 -5.31 9.86
CA VAL A 103 6.64 -4.63 10.80
C VAL A 103 7.08 -3.30 10.18
N VAL A 104 6.73 -2.20 10.83
CA VAL A 104 7.08 -0.86 10.35
C VAL A 104 8.60 -0.75 10.20
N ASP A 105 9.02 -0.21 9.06
CA ASP A 105 10.41 0.03 8.67
C ASP A 105 11.34 -1.20 8.58
N VAL A 106 10.81 -2.43 8.71
CA VAL A 106 11.59 -3.68 8.59
C VAL A 106 11.00 -4.60 7.51
N ILE A 107 11.31 -4.30 6.24
CA ILE A 107 10.80 -5.03 5.06
C ILE A 107 11.03 -6.56 5.14
N PRO A 108 12.22 -7.08 5.55
CA PRO A 108 12.43 -8.52 5.65
C PRO A 108 11.53 -9.24 6.67
N GLN A 109 10.91 -8.48 7.58
CA GLN A 109 9.96 -8.96 8.58
C GLN A 109 8.51 -8.58 8.23
N CYS A 110 8.23 -8.34 6.94
CA CYS A 110 6.90 -8.10 6.42
C CYS A 110 6.47 -9.21 5.47
N THR A 111 5.18 -9.56 5.51
CA THR A 111 4.53 -10.38 4.47
C THR A 111 3.67 -9.54 3.54
N PHE A 112 3.36 -8.31 3.96
CA PHE A 112 2.71 -7.30 3.12
C PHE A 112 3.25 -5.90 3.44
N ALA A 113 3.18 -5.01 2.46
CA ALA A 113 3.40 -3.57 2.60
C ALA A 113 2.06 -2.85 2.61
N ALA A 114 1.96 -1.79 3.41
CA ALA A 114 0.82 -0.89 3.39
C ALA A 114 0.78 -0.12 2.06
N ALA A 115 -0.43 0.16 1.59
CA ALA A 115 -0.65 0.98 0.41
C ALA A 115 -0.76 2.48 0.75
N SER A 116 -0.42 3.32 -0.22
CA SER A 116 -0.93 4.69 -0.29
C SER A 116 -2.36 4.65 -0.82
N VAL A 117 -3.34 5.23 -0.14
CA VAL A 117 -4.77 5.02 -0.46
C VAL A 117 -5.46 6.34 -0.78
N VAL A 118 -6.31 6.34 -1.80
CA VAL A 118 -7.28 7.39 -2.12
C VAL A 118 -8.66 6.77 -2.20
N THR A 119 -9.65 7.39 -1.58
CA THR A 119 -11.03 6.91 -1.64
C THR A 119 -12.03 8.05 -1.54
N ASP A 120 -13.14 7.92 -2.26
CA ASP A 120 -14.33 8.78 -2.14
C ASP A 120 -15.48 8.07 -1.39
N GLY A 121 -15.19 6.92 -0.75
CA GLY A 121 -16.18 6.06 -0.10
C GLY A 121 -16.84 5.03 -1.03
N GLU A 122 -16.75 5.20 -2.35
CA GLU A 122 -17.28 4.27 -3.36
C GLU A 122 -16.17 3.56 -4.14
N ILE A 123 -15.08 4.25 -4.43
CA ILE A 123 -13.91 3.79 -5.14
C ILE A 123 -12.73 3.75 -4.17
N VAL A 124 -11.91 2.72 -4.27
CA VAL A 124 -10.63 2.65 -3.57
C VAL A 124 -9.52 2.53 -4.59
N ILE A 125 -8.60 3.49 -4.55
CA ILE A 125 -7.37 3.49 -5.33
C ILE A 125 -6.22 3.26 -4.39
N SER A 126 -5.31 2.37 -4.76
CA SER A 126 -4.09 2.14 -4.01
C SER A 126 -2.88 2.38 -4.90
N ILE A 127 -1.84 3.03 -4.37
CA ILE A 127 -0.58 3.32 -5.07
C ILE A 127 0.59 2.66 -4.33
N SER A 128 1.45 2.00 -5.08
CA SER A 128 2.72 1.47 -4.59
C SER A 128 3.83 1.72 -5.60
N THR A 129 5.00 2.04 -5.04
CA THR A 129 6.27 2.15 -5.76
C THR A 129 7.20 0.99 -5.40
N SER A 130 6.63 -0.13 -4.94
CA SER A 130 7.35 -1.31 -4.43
C SER A 130 8.40 -0.98 -3.36
N GLY A 131 8.11 0.02 -2.52
CA GLY A 131 9.01 0.51 -1.46
C GLY A 131 10.19 1.36 -1.95
N LYS A 132 10.31 1.64 -3.25
CA LYS A 132 11.43 2.38 -3.83
C LYS A 132 11.29 3.89 -3.65
N SER A 133 10.10 4.46 -3.86
CA SER A 133 9.86 5.91 -3.76
C SER A 133 8.55 6.26 -3.03
N PRO A 134 8.58 6.45 -1.70
CA PRO A 134 7.43 6.96 -0.94
C PRO A 134 6.97 8.35 -1.41
N ALA A 135 7.91 9.24 -1.77
CA ALA A 135 7.61 10.58 -2.28
C ALA A 135 6.78 10.56 -3.57
N THR A 136 7.16 9.73 -4.55
CA THR A 136 6.37 9.57 -5.79
C THR A 136 4.97 9.01 -5.50
N SER A 137 4.87 8.03 -4.59
CA SER A 137 3.56 7.48 -4.17
C SER A 137 2.67 8.55 -3.54
N ARG A 138 3.26 9.42 -2.71
CA ARG A 138 2.59 10.55 -2.06
C ARG A 138 2.09 11.58 -3.08
N ARG A 139 2.91 12.00 -4.04
CA ARG A 139 2.52 12.98 -5.07
C ARG A 139 1.40 12.46 -5.98
N ILE A 140 1.46 11.18 -6.37
CA ILE A 140 0.38 10.55 -7.16
C ILE A 140 -0.91 10.50 -6.33
N ARG A 141 -0.82 10.16 -5.04
CA ARG A 141 -1.98 10.16 -4.12
C ARG A 141 -2.61 11.54 -4.02
N GLU A 142 -1.82 12.57 -3.71
CA GLU A 142 -2.30 13.96 -3.55
C GLU A 142 -2.94 14.47 -4.84
N TYR A 143 -2.35 14.17 -6.00
CA TYR A 143 -2.96 14.47 -7.30
C TYR A 143 -4.32 13.78 -7.49
N LEU A 144 -4.45 12.52 -7.09
CA LEU A 144 -5.71 11.78 -7.20
C LEU A 144 -6.76 12.25 -6.19
N GLU A 145 -6.34 12.64 -4.98
CA GLU A 145 -7.19 13.29 -3.97
C GLU A 145 -7.76 14.61 -4.53
N GLU A 146 -6.90 15.46 -5.12
CA GLU A 146 -7.29 16.71 -5.81
C GLU A 146 -8.26 16.43 -6.98
N LYS A 147 -7.91 15.47 -7.86
CA LYS A 147 -8.71 15.12 -9.04
C LYS A 147 -10.09 14.57 -8.69
N LEU A 148 -10.21 13.87 -7.56
CA LEU A 148 -11.48 13.31 -7.09
C LEU A 148 -12.22 14.24 -6.11
N ASN A 149 -11.60 15.36 -5.72
CA ASN A 149 -12.11 16.29 -4.71
C ASN A 149 -12.45 15.59 -3.39
N VAL A 150 -11.50 14.81 -2.87
CA VAL A 150 -11.65 14.06 -1.61
C VAL A 150 -10.59 14.45 -0.60
N ALA A 151 -10.98 14.45 0.68
CA ALA A 151 -10.04 14.61 1.78
C ALA A 151 -9.15 13.37 1.92
N SER A 152 -8.00 13.54 2.58
CA SER A 152 -7.09 12.43 2.79
C SER A 152 -7.65 11.44 3.82
N LEU A 153 -7.55 10.15 3.52
CA LEU A 153 -7.86 9.09 4.50
C LEU A 153 -6.97 9.18 5.75
N TYR A 154 -5.78 9.78 5.63
CA TYR A 154 -4.82 9.92 6.73
C TYR A 154 -5.11 11.07 7.70
N THR A 155 -6.13 11.90 7.41
CA THR A 155 -6.63 12.93 8.32
C THR A 155 -7.94 12.53 9.00
N LEU A 156 -8.41 11.29 8.79
CA LEU A 156 -9.62 10.79 9.45
C LEU A 156 -9.39 10.51 10.93
N GLY A 157 -10.47 10.67 11.70
CA GLY A 157 -10.45 10.48 13.15
C GLY A 157 -10.24 11.76 13.93
N TYR A 158 -10.00 12.89 13.26
CA TYR A 158 -9.97 14.20 13.89
C TYR A 158 -10.81 15.22 13.10
N ASP A 159 -11.51 16.09 13.82
CA ASP A 159 -12.15 17.28 13.27
C ASP A 159 -11.54 18.54 13.86
N TYR A 160 -11.55 19.63 13.10
CA TYR A 160 -11.08 20.94 13.53
C TYR A 160 -12.26 21.81 13.97
N GLU A 161 -12.47 21.90 15.27
CA GLU A 161 -13.50 22.76 15.86
C GLU A 161 -12.87 23.86 16.71
N HIS A 162 -13.24 25.12 16.47
CA HIS A 162 -12.77 26.28 17.24
C HIS A 162 -11.24 26.40 17.34
N GLY A 163 -10.51 25.95 16.32
CA GLY A 163 -9.04 25.98 16.29
C GLY A 163 -8.35 24.89 17.11
N GLN A 164 -9.09 23.89 17.58
CA GLN A 164 -8.56 22.70 18.24
C GLN A 164 -8.93 21.44 17.44
N GLU A 165 -7.94 20.58 17.24
CA GLU A 165 -8.13 19.25 16.66
C GLU A 165 -8.70 18.33 17.74
N LYS A 166 -9.84 17.69 17.46
CA LYS A 166 -10.53 16.81 18.42
C LYS A 166 -10.78 15.44 17.82
N PRO A 167 -10.56 14.35 18.58
CA PRO A 167 -10.93 13.01 18.14
C PRO A 167 -12.42 12.88 17.81
N VAL A 168 -12.73 12.19 16.72
CA VAL A 168 -14.11 11.89 16.30
C VAL A 168 -14.30 10.39 16.03
N PRO A 169 -15.55 9.87 16.12
CA PRO A 169 -15.81 8.45 15.85
C PRO A 169 -15.38 8.02 14.46
N ILE A 170 -14.92 6.77 14.35
CA ILE A 170 -14.56 6.15 13.07
C ILE A 170 -15.58 5.06 12.76
N GLU A 171 -16.32 5.25 11.69
CA GLU A 171 -17.31 4.28 11.22
C GLU A 171 -16.72 3.26 10.25
N ASN A 172 -17.24 2.04 10.29
CA ASN A 172 -16.95 1.01 9.28
C ASN A 172 -17.64 1.38 7.96
N GLN A 173 -16.87 1.91 7.02
CA GLN A 173 -17.34 2.28 5.69
C GLN A 173 -17.40 1.09 4.72
N ARG A 174 -16.98 -0.10 5.18
CA ARG A 174 -16.86 -1.34 4.40
C ARG A 174 -15.95 -1.21 3.20
N LEU A 175 -14.91 -0.38 3.31
CA LEU A 175 -13.90 -0.27 2.29
C LEU A 175 -12.99 -1.51 2.30
N PRO A 176 -12.55 -2.02 1.14
CA PRO A 176 -11.45 -2.99 1.13
C PRO A 176 -10.22 -2.41 1.83
N TYR A 177 -9.38 -3.27 2.41
CA TYR A 177 -8.10 -2.88 2.98
C TYR A 177 -6.98 -3.17 1.98
N PRO A 178 -6.54 -2.18 1.17
CA PRO A 178 -5.53 -2.40 0.14
C PRO A 178 -4.15 -2.62 0.75
N VAL A 179 -3.51 -3.71 0.34
CA VAL A 179 -2.12 -4.03 0.69
C VAL A 179 -1.38 -4.60 -0.51
N TYR A 180 -0.07 -4.64 -0.42
CA TYR A 180 0.78 -5.26 -1.42
C TYR A 180 1.54 -6.42 -0.79
N LEU A 181 1.23 -7.65 -1.19
CA LEU A 181 1.85 -8.86 -0.66
C LEU A 181 3.29 -9.00 -1.16
N LEU A 182 4.18 -9.41 -0.26
CA LEU A 182 5.58 -9.70 -0.55
C LEU A 182 5.69 -11.20 -0.83
N LEU A 183 5.55 -11.58 -2.10
CA LEU A 183 5.48 -12.98 -2.53
C LEU A 183 6.82 -13.61 -2.92
N GLN A 184 7.93 -12.87 -2.85
CA GLN A 184 9.26 -13.38 -3.19
C GLN A 184 9.53 -14.70 -2.43
N ASN A 185 9.78 -15.77 -3.19
CA ASN A 185 10.05 -17.13 -2.70
C ASN A 185 8.93 -17.75 -1.85
N ARG A 186 7.69 -17.26 -1.96
CA ARG A 186 6.52 -17.84 -1.28
C ARG A 186 5.78 -18.79 -2.22
N ASN A 187 5.28 -19.90 -1.67
CA ASN A 187 4.44 -20.84 -2.40
C ASN A 187 3.04 -20.25 -2.58
N CYS A 188 2.55 -20.23 -3.81
CA CYS A 188 1.18 -19.89 -4.15
C CYS A 188 0.57 -21.04 -4.93
N VAL A 189 -0.69 -21.38 -4.63
CA VAL A 189 -1.40 -22.45 -5.31
C VAL A 189 -2.54 -21.86 -6.12
N VAL A 190 -2.68 -22.31 -7.36
CA VAL A 190 -3.80 -21.96 -8.24
C VAL A 190 -4.59 -23.24 -8.51
N ILE A 191 -5.88 -23.24 -8.18
CA ILE A 191 -6.78 -24.38 -8.37
C ILE A 191 -7.74 -24.01 -9.49
N ASN A 192 -7.70 -24.78 -10.57
CA ASN A 192 -8.54 -24.55 -11.74
C ASN A 192 -8.80 -25.83 -12.53
N SER A 193 -9.92 -25.89 -13.25
CA SER A 193 -10.28 -26.97 -14.14
C SER A 193 -9.74 -26.71 -15.54
N GLU A 194 -9.76 -25.46 -15.97
CA GLU A 194 -9.29 -25.00 -17.28
C GLU A 194 -8.43 -23.74 -17.16
N ASN A 195 -7.48 -23.57 -18.08
CA ASN A 195 -6.65 -22.36 -18.13
C ASN A 195 -7.41 -21.25 -18.87
N THR A 196 -8.21 -20.49 -18.13
CA THR A 196 -8.85 -19.27 -18.65
C THR A 196 -7.84 -18.12 -18.72
N THR A 197 -8.15 -17.10 -19.52
CA THR A 197 -7.30 -15.88 -19.60
C THR A 197 -7.13 -15.19 -18.25
N GLU A 198 -8.16 -15.19 -17.39
CA GLU A 198 -8.06 -14.63 -16.03
C GLU A 198 -7.06 -15.42 -15.17
N ILE A 199 -7.13 -16.75 -15.21
CA ILE A 199 -6.19 -17.64 -14.49
C ILE A 199 -4.74 -17.42 -14.98
N GLU A 200 -4.54 -17.36 -16.28
CA GLU A 200 -3.22 -17.10 -16.87
C GLU A 200 -2.67 -15.74 -16.42
N GLN A 201 -3.50 -14.70 -16.41
CA GLN A 201 -3.12 -13.37 -15.90
C GLN A 201 -2.73 -13.43 -14.42
N ARG A 202 -3.44 -14.21 -13.60
CA ARG A 202 -3.09 -14.38 -12.17
C ARG A 202 -1.76 -15.09 -11.99
N ILE A 203 -1.54 -16.19 -12.71
CA ILE A 203 -0.30 -16.95 -12.68
C ILE A 203 0.88 -16.05 -13.08
N GLN A 204 0.75 -15.31 -14.19
CA GLN A 204 1.79 -14.39 -14.65
C GLN A 204 2.09 -13.30 -13.62
N LEU A 205 1.06 -12.71 -12.99
CA LEU A 205 1.26 -11.69 -11.97
C LEU A 205 1.95 -12.25 -10.71
N LEU A 206 1.56 -13.45 -10.26
CA LEU A 206 2.22 -14.13 -9.14
C LEU A 206 3.71 -14.39 -9.43
N GLN A 207 4.02 -14.91 -10.62
CA GLN A 207 5.40 -15.17 -11.07
C GLN A 207 6.22 -13.88 -11.15
N ARG A 208 5.65 -12.80 -11.70
CA ARG A 208 6.29 -11.46 -11.74
C ARG A 208 6.59 -10.90 -10.34
N CYS A 209 5.84 -11.32 -9.33
CA CYS A 209 6.07 -10.97 -7.93
C CYS A 209 7.05 -11.91 -7.21
N GLY A 210 7.65 -12.86 -7.93
CA GLY A 210 8.65 -13.78 -7.41
C GLY A 210 8.07 -14.98 -6.65
N ALA A 211 6.79 -15.29 -6.82
CA ALA A 211 6.14 -16.43 -6.17
C ALA A 211 6.49 -17.76 -6.86
N HIS A 212 6.57 -18.84 -6.08
CA HIS A 212 6.57 -20.20 -6.59
C HIS A 212 5.12 -20.65 -6.80
N VAL A 213 4.69 -20.71 -8.06
CA VAL A 213 3.29 -21.04 -8.40
C VAL A 213 3.15 -22.53 -8.72
N LYS A 214 2.24 -23.20 -8.01
CA LYS A 214 1.80 -24.58 -8.30
C LYS A 214 0.36 -24.55 -8.79
N CYS A 215 0.08 -25.21 -9.91
CA CYS A 215 -1.28 -25.36 -10.41
C CYS A 215 -1.82 -26.75 -10.07
N GLN A 216 -3.07 -26.83 -9.60
CA GLN A 216 -3.75 -28.08 -9.28
C GLN A 216 -5.11 -28.12 -9.97
N ASN A 217 -5.56 -29.32 -10.34
CA ASN A 217 -6.88 -29.49 -10.94
C ASN A 217 -7.98 -29.47 -9.87
N THR A 218 -9.10 -28.79 -10.15
CA THR A 218 -10.30 -28.74 -9.29
C THR A 218 -10.78 -30.14 -8.84
N ASN A 219 -10.62 -31.16 -9.69
CA ASN A 219 -11.05 -32.53 -9.39
C ASN A 219 -10.03 -33.36 -8.59
N SER A 220 -8.80 -32.88 -8.42
CA SER A 220 -7.71 -33.62 -7.78
C SER A 220 -6.81 -32.69 -6.95
N VAL A 221 -7.42 -32.04 -5.96
CA VAL A 221 -6.71 -31.12 -5.05
C VAL A 221 -5.87 -31.92 -4.04
N ASN A 222 -4.58 -31.65 -3.99
CA ASN A 222 -3.67 -32.22 -2.99
C ASN A 222 -3.61 -31.27 -1.77
N LEU A 223 -4.20 -31.72 -0.64
CA LEU A 223 -4.26 -30.95 0.59
C LEU A 223 -2.89 -30.73 1.26
N GLU A 224 -1.94 -31.66 1.10
CA GLU A 224 -0.60 -31.52 1.68
C GLU A 224 0.16 -30.34 1.04
N GLU A 225 -0.05 -30.12 -0.26
CA GLU A 225 0.56 -28.99 -0.97
C GLU A 225 -0.02 -27.63 -0.58
N LEU A 226 -1.18 -27.61 0.09
CA LEU A 226 -1.82 -26.41 0.58
C LEU A 226 -1.36 -26.02 1.99
N GLU A 227 -0.71 -26.93 2.74
CA GLU A 227 -0.25 -26.66 4.11
C GLU A 227 0.77 -25.52 4.17
N ASP A 228 1.66 -25.46 3.18
CA ASP A 228 2.73 -24.46 3.06
C ASP A 228 2.38 -23.32 2.09
N ALA A 229 1.14 -23.30 1.56
CA ALA A 229 0.71 -22.22 0.69
C ALA A 229 0.62 -20.91 1.48
N PHE A 230 1.13 -19.83 0.91
CA PHE A 230 0.89 -18.48 1.43
C PHE A 230 -0.42 -17.92 0.90
N LEU A 231 -0.68 -18.15 -0.38
CA LEU A 231 -1.84 -17.65 -1.10
C LEU A 231 -2.42 -18.74 -2.00
N VAL A 232 -3.75 -18.87 -2.01
CA VAL A 232 -4.49 -19.81 -2.86
C VAL A 232 -5.47 -19.03 -3.73
N ILE A 233 -5.44 -19.23 -5.04
CA ILE A 233 -6.45 -18.71 -5.96
C ILE A 233 -7.26 -19.91 -6.45
N SER A 234 -8.58 -19.85 -6.35
CA SER A 234 -9.45 -20.84 -6.98
C SER A 234 -10.45 -20.18 -7.91
N GLU A 235 -10.72 -20.86 -9.02
CA GLU A 235 -11.82 -20.50 -9.91
C GLU A 235 -13.20 -20.71 -9.26
N ASP A 236 -13.33 -21.70 -8.36
CA ASP A 236 -14.60 -22.15 -7.76
C ASP A 236 -14.53 -22.14 -6.24
N HIS A 237 -15.38 -21.35 -5.60
CA HIS A 237 -15.46 -21.26 -4.14
C HIS A 237 -15.71 -22.60 -3.42
N THR A 238 -16.38 -23.57 -4.06
CA THR A 238 -16.69 -24.87 -3.45
C THR A 238 -15.44 -25.71 -3.18
N THR A 239 -14.37 -25.50 -3.93
CA THR A 239 -13.07 -26.16 -3.70
C THR A 239 -12.39 -25.67 -2.42
N ILE A 240 -12.66 -24.43 -2.01
CA ILE A 240 -12.00 -23.80 -0.86
C ILE A 240 -12.74 -24.12 0.45
N ASP A 241 -14.07 -24.28 0.41
CA ASP A 241 -14.88 -24.52 1.61
C ASP A 241 -14.45 -25.74 2.47
N PRO A 242 -14.03 -26.88 1.91
CA PRO A 242 -13.43 -27.99 2.67
C PRO A 242 -12.11 -27.61 3.34
N ILE A 243 -11.32 -26.76 2.70
CA ILE A 243 -9.97 -26.37 3.12
C ILE A 243 -10.02 -25.31 4.24
N LYS A 244 -11.07 -24.45 4.27
CA LYS A 244 -11.32 -23.45 5.33
C LYS A 244 -11.43 -24.06 6.73
N LYS A 245 -11.87 -25.33 6.84
CA LYS A 245 -12.12 -25.99 8.14
C LYS A 245 -10.85 -26.46 8.84
N ASN A 246 -9.73 -26.64 8.14
CA ASN A 246 -8.53 -27.25 8.69
C ASN A 246 -7.31 -26.32 8.80
N ILE A 247 -7.26 -25.18 8.10
CA ILE A 247 -6.00 -24.43 7.95
C ILE A 247 -6.26 -22.92 8.03
N GLY A 248 -5.82 -22.29 9.12
CA GLY A 248 -5.97 -20.85 9.36
C GLY A 248 -4.79 -19.98 8.89
N SER A 249 -3.83 -20.55 8.15
CA SER A 249 -2.53 -19.90 7.90
C SER A 249 -2.35 -19.23 6.54
N TYR A 250 -3.24 -19.44 5.56
CA TYR A 250 -3.12 -18.84 4.21
C TYR A 250 -4.27 -17.89 3.89
N ILE A 251 -4.04 -17.01 2.91
CA ILE A 251 -5.07 -16.16 2.32
C ILE A 251 -5.55 -16.75 1.00
N TYR A 252 -6.79 -16.48 0.63
CA TYR A 252 -7.36 -17.05 -0.59
C TYR A 252 -8.29 -16.10 -1.34
N GLU A 253 -8.39 -16.33 -2.64
CA GLU A 253 -9.28 -15.64 -3.57
C GLU A 253 -10.17 -16.66 -4.27
N CYS A 254 -11.46 -16.33 -4.42
CA CYS A 254 -12.44 -17.10 -5.18
C CYS A 254 -12.86 -16.26 -6.39
N LEU A 255 -12.56 -16.70 -7.61
CA LEU A 255 -12.83 -15.88 -8.80
C LEU A 255 -14.33 -15.82 -9.14
N ASP A 256 -15.05 -16.94 -9.03
CA ASP A 256 -16.50 -17.02 -9.24
C ASP A 256 -17.32 -16.24 -8.20
N ARG A 257 -16.82 -16.19 -6.96
CA ARG A 257 -17.47 -15.54 -5.82
C ARG A 257 -16.47 -14.72 -5.00
N PRO A 258 -16.05 -13.53 -5.47
CA PRO A 258 -15.00 -12.73 -4.82
C PRO A 258 -15.27 -12.42 -3.33
N ALA A 259 -16.53 -12.23 -2.94
CA ALA A 259 -16.93 -11.97 -1.56
C ALA A 259 -16.70 -13.15 -0.60
N ALA A 260 -16.54 -14.38 -1.11
CA ALA A 260 -16.24 -15.56 -0.31
C ALA A 260 -14.75 -15.67 0.07
N GLY A 261 -13.88 -14.93 -0.64
CA GLY A 261 -12.43 -14.87 -0.43
C GLY A 261 -12.02 -14.10 0.82
N THR A 262 -10.75 -14.24 1.21
CA THR A 262 -10.12 -13.29 2.15
C THR A 262 -9.70 -12.00 1.48
N HIS A 263 -9.59 -12.01 0.15
CA HIS A 263 -9.17 -10.88 -0.64
C HIS A 263 -9.66 -11.01 -2.08
N ILE A 264 -9.53 -9.90 -2.80
CA ILE A 264 -9.63 -9.85 -4.26
C ILE A 264 -8.36 -9.22 -4.80
N THR A 265 -7.98 -9.57 -6.02
CA THR A 265 -7.02 -8.75 -6.77
C THR A 265 -7.77 -7.70 -7.57
N PRO A 266 -7.50 -6.40 -7.33
CA PRO A 266 -8.16 -5.29 -8.00
C PRO A 266 -7.72 -5.15 -9.47
N LYS A 267 -8.42 -4.30 -10.24
CA LYS A 267 -7.94 -3.87 -11.57
C LYS A 267 -6.65 -3.08 -11.41
N LEU A 268 -5.67 -3.33 -12.28
CA LEU A 268 -4.31 -2.81 -12.14
C LEU A 268 -3.94 -1.87 -13.29
N VAL A 269 -3.08 -0.91 -12.98
CA VAL A 269 -2.29 -0.10 -13.91
C VAL A 269 -0.85 -0.23 -13.47
N ILE A 270 0.01 -0.74 -14.35
CA ILE A 270 1.38 -1.11 -14.01
C ILE A 270 2.36 -0.37 -14.93
N ASP A 271 3.39 0.22 -14.34
CA ASP A 271 4.56 0.75 -15.05
C ASP A 271 5.80 0.38 -14.23
N ASP A 272 6.38 -0.79 -14.55
CA ASP A 272 7.39 -1.50 -13.78
C ASP A 272 7.07 -1.59 -12.26
N ASN A 273 7.74 -0.78 -11.44
CA ASN A 273 7.59 -0.76 -9.99
C ASN A 273 6.48 0.18 -9.49
N LEU A 274 5.85 0.95 -10.38
CA LEU A 274 4.60 1.65 -10.10
C LEU A 274 3.43 0.69 -10.29
N ILE A 275 2.63 0.51 -9.25
CA ILE A 275 1.39 -0.28 -9.28
C ILE A 275 0.28 0.59 -8.71
N ILE A 276 -0.65 0.98 -9.58
CA ILE A 276 -1.90 1.61 -9.17
C ILE A 276 -2.99 0.55 -9.28
N SER A 277 -3.74 0.37 -8.21
CA SER A 277 -4.88 -0.53 -8.19
C SER A 277 -6.16 0.23 -7.97
N ILE A 278 -7.25 -0.26 -8.54
CA ILE A 278 -8.57 0.35 -8.41
C ILE A 278 -9.64 -0.71 -8.22
N SER A 279 -10.52 -0.47 -7.25
CA SER A 279 -11.73 -1.26 -7.02
C SER A 279 -12.90 -0.35 -6.69
N ALA A 280 -14.10 -0.93 -6.74
CA ALA A 280 -15.32 -0.28 -6.31
C ALA A 280 -15.99 -1.10 -5.21
N ARG A 281 -16.57 -0.41 -4.24
CA ARG A 281 -17.32 -1.01 -3.14
C ARG A 281 -18.71 -1.49 -3.59
N THR A 282 -19.35 -0.74 -4.49
CA THR A 282 -20.72 -1.00 -4.93
C THR A 282 -20.81 -1.25 -6.44
N PRO A 283 -21.89 -1.91 -6.93
CA PRO A 283 -22.15 -2.02 -8.35
C PRO A 283 -22.25 -0.67 -9.08
N LYS A 284 -22.72 0.38 -8.40
CA LYS A 284 -22.75 1.76 -8.94
C LYS A 284 -21.34 2.29 -9.13
N GLY A 285 -20.47 2.09 -8.15
CA GLY A 285 -19.06 2.48 -8.21
C GLY A 285 -18.28 1.79 -9.33
N LEU A 286 -18.69 0.58 -9.75
CA LEU A 286 -17.98 -0.21 -10.76
C LEU A 286 -17.82 0.54 -12.10
N LYS A 287 -18.89 1.21 -12.58
CA LYS A 287 -18.83 2.00 -13.82
C LYS A 287 -17.88 3.18 -13.71
N THR A 288 -17.88 3.85 -12.55
CA THR A 288 -16.98 4.98 -12.29
C THR A 288 -15.53 4.50 -12.20
N ALA A 289 -15.29 3.39 -11.50
CA ALA A 289 -13.98 2.75 -11.42
C ALA A 289 -13.46 2.31 -12.80
N GLU A 290 -14.32 1.81 -13.70
CA GLU A 290 -13.93 1.46 -15.06
C GLU A 290 -13.51 2.66 -15.90
N ARG A 291 -14.27 3.75 -15.84
CA ARG A 291 -13.92 4.99 -16.53
C ARG A 291 -12.59 5.55 -16.00
N LEU A 292 -12.44 5.54 -14.68
CA LEU A 292 -11.22 6.03 -14.04
C LEU A 292 -10.02 5.13 -14.37
N HIS A 293 -10.18 3.81 -14.33
CA HIS A 293 -9.15 2.84 -14.73
C HIS A 293 -8.63 3.12 -16.15
N LYS A 294 -9.52 3.34 -17.13
CA LYS A 294 -9.10 3.72 -18.50
C LYS A 294 -8.30 5.02 -18.53
N SER A 295 -8.70 6.03 -17.77
CA SER A 295 -7.96 7.29 -17.66
C SER A 295 -6.58 7.07 -17.02
N LEU A 296 -6.47 6.23 -16.00
CA LEU A 296 -5.22 5.92 -15.31
C LEU A 296 -4.28 5.10 -16.20
N VAL A 297 -4.80 4.11 -16.93
CA VAL A 297 -4.05 3.35 -17.96
C VAL A 297 -3.41 4.32 -18.95
N HIS A 298 -4.19 5.24 -19.52
CA HIS A 298 -3.66 6.22 -20.48
C HIS A 298 -2.55 7.11 -19.87
N GLN A 299 -2.66 7.46 -18.59
CA GLN A 299 -1.79 8.41 -17.90
C GLN A 299 -0.52 7.79 -17.30
N PHE A 300 -0.56 6.53 -16.86
CA PHE A 300 0.52 5.94 -16.07
C PHE A 300 1.17 4.73 -16.74
N GLU A 301 0.41 3.91 -17.47
CA GLU A 301 0.94 2.68 -18.05
C GLU A 301 1.97 3.00 -19.15
N ASN A 302 3.18 2.45 -19.01
CA ASN A 302 4.31 2.66 -19.91
C ASN A 302 4.66 4.15 -20.12
N ARG A 303 4.45 5.01 -19.11
CA ARG A 303 4.77 6.45 -19.17
C ARG A 303 6.10 6.83 -18.52
N GLY A 304 6.85 5.85 -18.02
CA GLY A 304 8.21 6.02 -17.51
C GLY A 304 8.31 6.40 -16.03
N TYR A 305 7.19 6.35 -15.29
CA TYR A 305 7.21 6.40 -13.84
C TYR A 305 7.98 5.23 -13.26
N GLY A 306 7.88 4.05 -13.86
CA GLY A 306 8.65 2.86 -13.49
C GLY A 306 10.15 3.12 -13.47
N LYS A 307 10.68 3.63 -14.60
CA LYS A 307 12.08 4.04 -14.74
C LYS A 307 12.50 5.11 -13.73
N PHE A 308 11.63 6.09 -13.49
CA PHE A 308 11.88 7.15 -12.52
C PHE A 308 11.98 6.61 -11.09
N ILE A 309 11.04 5.76 -10.69
CA ILE A 309 11.04 5.10 -9.38
C ILE A 309 12.28 4.22 -9.21
N ASP A 310 12.71 3.55 -10.27
CA ASP A 310 13.92 2.73 -10.24
C ASP A 310 15.17 3.57 -10.06
N PHE A 311 15.28 4.69 -10.76
CA PHE A 311 16.35 5.67 -10.54
C PHE A 311 16.38 6.15 -9.08
N LEU A 312 15.27 6.59 -8.52
CA LEU A 312 15.22 7.01 -7.10
C LEU A 312 15.59 5.84 -6.15
N GLY A 313 15.19 4.62 -6.51
CA GLY A 313 15.52 3.40 -5.79
C GLY A 313 17.02 3.12 -5.70
N THR A 314 17.80 3.43 -6.75
CA THR A 314 19.26 3.21 -6.75
C THR A 314 20.00 4.13 -5.77
N LEU A 315 19.42 5.29 -5.45
CA LEU A 315 19.99 6.27 -4.52
C LEU A 315 19.81 5.88 -3.06
N ARG A 316 18.81 5.04 -2.74
CA ARG A 316 18.44 4.70 -1.35
C ARG A 316 19.59 4.20 -0.48
N PRO A 317 20.49 3.30 -0.92
CA PRO A 317 21.59 2.82 -0.08
C PRO A 317 22.54 3.95 0.33
N LYS A 318 22.74 4.95 -0.54
CA LYS A 318 23.60 6.10 -0.24
C LYS A 318 22.90 7.06 0.72
N VAL A 319 21.65 7.40 0.44
CA VAL A 319 20.79 8.23 1.29
C VAL A 319 20.67 7.67 2.71
N LEU A 320 20.51 6.35 2.86
CA LEU A 320 20.46 5.67 4.17
C LEU A 320 21.77 5.76 4.96
N LYS A 321 22.92 5.84 4.29
CA LYS A 321 24.22 6.01 4.93
C LYS A 321 24.47 7.47 5.32
N THR A 322 23.99 8.42 4.52
CA THR A 322 24.19 9.85 4.73
C THR A 322 23.27 10.42 5.81
N PHE A 323 21.98 10.06 5.78
CA PHE A 323 20.98 10.66 6.66
C PHE A 323 20.45 9.68 7.71
N SER A 324 20.56 10.07 8.97
CA SER A 324 20.26 9.21 10.12
C SER A 324 18.75 9.06 10.36
N THR A 325 17.97 10.13 10.13
CA THR A 325 16.53 10.14 10.42
C THR A 325 15.68 9.86 9.19
N SER A 326 14.47 9.30 9.40
CA SER A 326 13.51 9.09 8.30
C SER A 326 13.03 10.40 7.68
N LYS A 327 13.01 11.50 8.45
CA LYS A 327 12.62 12.83 7.98
C LYS A 327 13.64 13.39 6.99
N GLU A 328 14.91 13.45 7.37
CA GLU A 328 15.99 13.93 6.47
C GLU A 328 16.03 13.15 5.16
N ARG A 329 15.84 11.83 5.23
CA ARG A 329 15.76 10.99 4.02
C ARG A 329 14.57 11.34 3.13
N ALA A 330 13.42 11.65 3.72
CA ALA A 330 12.25 12.06 2.96
C ALA A 330 12.47 13.44 2.32
N ASP A 331 12.99 14.39 3.08
CA ASP A 331 13.28 15.76 2.63
C ASP A 331 14.27 15.73 1.45
N TYR A 332 15.34 14.91 1.51
CA TYR A 332 16.27 14.71 0.40
C TYR A 332 15.55 14.31 -0.91
N PHE A 333 14.65 13.33 -0.85
CA PHE A 333 13.96 12.87 -2.05
C PHE A 333 12.97 13.90 -2.58
N GLU A 334 12.29 14.66 -1.72
CA GLU A 334 11.40 15.74 -2.16
C GLU A 334 12.21 16.84 -2.87
N ASN A 335 13.30 17.32 -2.26
CA ASN A 335 14.16 18.36 -2.83
C ASN A 335 14.78 17.93 -4.15
N LEU A 336 15.19 16.66 -4.25
CA LEU A 336 15.69 16.06 -5.48
C LEU A 336 14.62 16.04 -6.58
N ILE A 337 13.39 15.62 -6.28
CA ILE A 337 12.28 15.60 -7.24
C ILE A 337 11.95 17.02 -7.71
N ASP A 338 11.93 18.00 -6.81
CA ASP A 338 11.66 19.39 -7.13
C ASP A 338 12.81 20.11 -7.84
N CYS A 339 13.97 19.46 -7.92
CA CYS A 339 15.19 20.04 -8.49
C CYS A 339 15.61 21.31 -7.76
N GLU A 340 15.51 21.30 -6.43
CA GLU A 340 15.91 22.43 -5.59
C GLU A 340 17.40 22.77 -5.83
N GLY A 341 17.73 24.07 -5.86
CA GLY A 341 19.07 24.56 -6.13
C GLY A 341 19.51 24.49 -7.60
N ILE A 342 18.60 24.25 -8.56
CA ILE A 342 18.86 24.47 -9.98
C ILE A 342 18.33 25.84 -10.37
N ASP A 343 19.21 26.72 -10.85
CA ASP A 343 18.84 28.03 -11.35
C ASP A 343 18.10 27.89 -12.70
N ARG A 344 16.78 27.97 -12.67
CA ARG A 344 15.89 27.82 -13.85
C ARG A 344 15.76 29.09 -14.68
N SER A 345 16.52 30.15 -14.36
CA SER A 345 16.53 31.44 -15.06
C SER A 345 16.91 31.38 -16.56
N SER A 346 17.40 30.23 -17.03
CA SER A 346 17.82 30.01 -18.43
C SER A 346 16.95 29.04 -19.23
N THR A 347 15.87 28.50 -18.66
CA THR A 347 14.95 27.59 -19.37
C THR A 347 13.64 28.30 -19.72
N ASN A 348 13.39 28.49 -21.02
CA ASN A 348 12.14 29.04 -21.57
C ASN A 348 10.91 28.40 -20.92
N THR A 349 10.36 29.08 -19.93
CA THR A 349 9.09 28.70 -19.31
C THR A 349 8.00 29.26 -20.21
N ILE A 350 7.27 28.40 -20.90
CA ILE A 350 6.00 28.81 -21.50
C ILE A 350 5.06 29.14 -20.33
N SER A 351 4.80 30.43 -20.15
CA SER A 351 3.78 30.94 -19.24
C SER A 351 2.42 30.41 -19.70
N VAL A 352 1.85 29.48 -18.95
CA VAL A 352 0.42 29.16 -19.08
C VAL A 352 -0.33 30.13 -18.19
N SER A 353 -0.93 31.13 -18.81
CA SER A 353 -1.91 32.02 -18.20
C SER A 353 -3.20 31.24 -17.93
N VAL A 354 -3.42 30.87 -16.67
CA VAL A 354 -4.77 30.62 -16.14
C VAL A 354 -4.89 31.42 -14.84
N ASP A 355 -5.84 32.34 -14.86
CA ASP A 355 -6.37 33.23 -13.85
C ASP A 355 -5.78 33.20 -12.42
N ASN A 356 -5.28 34.38 -12.03
CA ASN A 356 -5.24 34.97 -10.69
C ASN A 356 -5.46 34.04 -9.48
N GLN A 357 -4.37 33.39 -9.04
CA GLN A 357 -3.97 33.41 -7.63
C GLN A 357 -2.48 33.10 -7.51
N THR A 358 -1.79 33.96 -6.79
CA THR A 358 -0.37 33.92 -6.45
C THR A 358 -0.03 32.65 -5.66
N ASP A 359 0.66 31.71 -6.28
CA ASP A 359 1.74 30.92 -5.66
C ASP A 359 2.57 30.23 -6.75
N LYS A 360 3.67 30.86 -7.16
CA LYS A 360 4.75 30.20 -7.89
C LYS A 360 5.52 29.33 -6.90
N THR A 361 5.10 28.08 -6.74
CA THR A 361 5.99 27.05 -6.20
C THR A 361 6.59 26.26 -7.36
N ASP A 362 7.92 26.37 -7.52
CA ASP A 362 8.77 25.74 -8.55
C ASP A 362 8.84 24.19 -8.46
N THR A 363 7.76 23.55 -8.04
CA THR A 363 7.70 22.11 -7.76
C THR A 363 7.43 21.28 -9.02
N CYS A 364 8.11 20.14 -9.17
CA CYS A 364 7.91 19.24 -10.31
C CYS A 364 6.55 18.52 -10.20
N CYS A 365 5.68 18.71 -11.20
CA CYS A 365 4.37 18.06 -11.21
C CYS A 365 4.38 16.59 -11.68
N LEU A 366 5.55 16.01 -12.00
CA LEU A 366 5.71 14.64 -12.52
C LEU A 366 4.83 14.33 -13.75
N ARG A 367 4.47 15.34 -14.55
CA ARG A 367 3.49 15.26 -15.65
C ARG A 367 2.07 14.85 -15.21
N LEU A 368 1.73 14.97 -13.93
CA LEU A 368 0.41 14.62 -13.40
C LEU A 368 -0.68 15.60 -13.87
N LYS A 369 -0.37 16.91 -13.86
CA LYS A 369 -1.29 17.96 -14.33
C LYS A 369 -1.24 18.17 -15.85
N GLN A 370 -0.09 17.90 -16.46
CA GLN A 370 0.15 18.07 -17.90
C GLN A 370 1.00 16.91 -18.46
N THR A 371 0.37 15.98 -19.19
CA THR A 371 0.99 14.72 -19.63
C THR A 371 2.08 14.88 -20.71
N ASP A 372 2.05 15.99 -21.45
CA ASP A 372 3.00 16.35 -22.50
C ASP A 372 4.10 17.33 -22.04
N CYS A 373 4.19 17.61 -20.73
CA CYS A 373 5.17 18.53 -20.17
C CYS A 373 6.63 18.14 -20.51
N ASN A 374 7.39 19.11 -21.03
CA ASN A 374 8.77 18.96 -21.49
C ASN A 374 9.79 19.77 -20.66
N ALA A 375 9.40 20.26 -19.49
CA ALA A 375 10.27 21.02 -18.60
C ALA A 375 11.60 20.30 -18.30
N GLU A 376 12.71 21.03 -18.17
CA GLU A 376 13.99 20.44 -17.72
C GLU A 376 13.90 20.18 -16.21
N CYS A 377 13.54 18.96 -15.86
CA CYS A 377 13.41 18.47 -14.48
C CYS A 377 13.86 17.02 -14.39
N LEU A 378 14.11 16.55 -13.17
CA LEU A 378 14.63 15.20 -12.90
C LEU A 378 13.80 14.11 -13.57
N PHE A 379 12.46 14.21 -13.48
CA PHE A 379 11.56 13.23 -14.09
C PHE A 379 11.78 13.12 -15.61
N ASN A 380 11.82 14.26 -16.31
CA ASN A 380 12.02 14.29 -17.76
C ASN A 380 13.45 13.90 -18.15
N TRP A 381 14.46 14.20 -17.34
CA TRP A 381 15.82 13.72 -17.56
C TRP A 381 15.92 12.20 -17.51
N VAL A 382 15.34 11.57 -16.50
CA VAL A 382 15.31 10.11 -16.38
C VAL A 382 14.55 9.50 -17.56
N LEU A 383 13.39 10.06 -17.92
CA LEU A 383 12.59 9.59 -19.06
C LEU A 383 13.37 9.66 -20.38
N GLN A 384 14.15 10.71 -20.59
CA GLN A 384 14.97 10.94 -21.78
C GLN A 384 16.33 10.22 -21.75
N GLY A 385 16.63 9.46 -20.68
CA GLY A 385 17.91 8.77 -20.54
C GLY A 385 19.10 9.70 -20.21
N LYS A 386 18.86 10.95 -19.81
CA LYS A 386 19.87 11.93 -19.36
C LYS A 386 20.34 11.61 -17.93
N LEU A 387 20.76 10.37 -17.67
CA LEU A 387 21.08 9.88 -16.33
C LEU A 387 22.30 10.58 -15.71
N ASN A 388 23.26 11.05 -16.51
CA ASN A 388 24.40 11.80 -16.00
C ASN A 388 23.98 13.09 -15.29
N LYS A 389 23.04 13.86 -15.88
CA LYS A 389 22.48 15.08 -15.26
C LYS A 389 21.73 14.75 -13.97
N ALA A 390 20.93 13.68 -14.00
CA ALA A 390 20.17 13.23 -12.85
C ALA A 390 21.08 12.81 -11.68
N SER A 391 22.15 12.07 -11.98
CA SER A 391 23.16 11.66 -11.02
C SER A 391 23.93 12.85 -10.44
N GLU A 392 24.35 13.80 -11.28
CA GLU A 392 25.05 15.01 -10.83
C GLU A 392 24.22 15.83 -9.84
N LEU A 393 22.93 16.04 -10.14
CA LEU A 393 22.01 16.69 -9.19
C LEU A 393 21.89 15.89 -7.88
N SER A 394 21.75 14.57 -7.97
CA SER A 394 21.61 13.72 -6.79
C SER A 394 22.85 13.75 -5.89
N GLU A 395 24.04 13.82 -6.48
CA GLU A 395 25.32 13.93 -5.77
C GLU A 395 25.45 15.28 -5.07
N ARG A 396 25.08 16.36 -5.75
CA ARG A 396 25.13 17.72 -5.19
C ARG A 396 24.21 17.91 -3.98
N LEU A 397 23.08 17.21 -3.92
CA LEU A 397 22.17 17.27 -2.76
C LEU A 397 22.60 16.34 -1.61
N LEU A 398 23.58 15.45 -1.83
CA LEU A 398 24.14 14.57 -0.80
C LEU A 398 25.35 15.19 -0.09
N THR A 399 25.98 16.18 -0.71
CA THR A 399 27.09 16.98 -0.17
C THR A 399 26.56 18.25 0.48
#